data_AF-A0A174JL88-F1
#
_entry.id   AF-A0A174JL88-F1
#
_cell.length_a   1.000
_cell.length_b   1.000
_cell.length_c   1.000
_cell.angle_alpha   90.00
_cell.angle_beta   90.00
_cell.angle_gamma   90.00
#
_symmetry.space_group_name_H-M   'P 1'
#
loop_
_entity.id
_entity.type
_entity.pdbx_description
1 polymer ?
#
loop_
_entity_poly.entity_id
_entity_poly.type
_entity_poly.pdbx_seq_one_letter_code
_entity_poly.pdbx_strand_id
1 'polypeptide(L)'
;MNDTITIEEFLDHMQFSENRKKAASAVNVNYEHWTEDHAERVTEMTIFGPEIRYKTNLGHSYIQLKFIDEKNADYRRLSYFLSKYEADMDDYAANEERKDFPALIITIVPTYYEGRYYMTCVNLLMFRTYKDDTGAYIELLFENKSFTINETDQIDLSAINQQIKKEEEAKAYFEQKYWEEKEYEKEREEKRAELRKKKQKERGR
;
A
#
# COMPACT_ATOMS: atom_id res chain seq x y z
N MET A 1 29.17 -12.72 -8.81
CA MET A 1 28.22 -13.80 -9.09
C MET A 1 26.88 -13.19 -8.76
N ASN A 2 25.98 -13.03 -9.74
CA ASN A 2 24.64 -12.54 -9.47
C ASN A 2 23.88 -13.72 -8.87
N ASP A 3 23.70 -13.70 -7.56
CA ASP A 3 22.94 -14.72 -6.85
C ASP A 3 21.46 -14.46 -7.15
N THR A 4 21.00 -15.00 -8.28
CA THR A 4 19.61 -14.87 -8.70
C THR A 4 18.78 -15.82 -7.87
N ILE A 5 18.05 -15.31 -6.88
CA ILE A 5 17.07 -16.09 -6.12
C ILE A 5 15.82 -16.33 -6.98
N THR A 6 15.29 -17.54 -6.91
CA THR A 6 14.01 -17.91 -7.54
C THR A 6 12.84 -17.27 -6.80
N ILE A 7 11.66 -17.20 -7.45
CA ILE A 7 10.45 -16.73 -6.79
C ILE A 7 10.06 -17.67 -5.65
N GLU A 8 10.24 -18.98 -5.81
CA GLU A 8 10.00 -19.95 -4.76
C GLU A 8 10.88 -19.69 -3.52
N GLU A 9 12.19 -19.47 -3.71
CA GLU A 9 13.11 -19.14 -2.61
C GLU A 9 12.71 -17.83 -1.93
N PHE A 10 12.41 -16.78 -2.71
CA PHE A 10 11.95 -15.50 -2.19
C PHE A 10 10.68 -15.65 -1.32
N LEU A 11 9.79 -16.56 -1.70
CA LEU A 11 8.54 -16.81 -1.00
C LEU A 11 8.68 -17.67 0.24
N ASP A 12 9.53 -18.69 0.19
CA ASP A 12 9.87 -19.49 1.37
C ASP A 12 10.41 -18.57 2.46
N HIS A 13 11.30 -17.65 2.12
CA HIS A 13 11.83 -16.66 3.05
C HIS A 13 10.77 -15.67 3.57
N MET A 14 9.76 -15.31 2.78
CA MET A 14 8.61 -14.50 3.24
C MET A 14 7.67 -15.26 4.19
N GLN A 15 7.54 -16.59 4.05
CA GLN A 15 6.62 -17.39 4.87
C GLN A 15 7.17 -17.70 6.28
N PHE A 16 8.50 -17.80 6.46
CA PHE A 16 9.12 -18.24 7.72
C PHE A 16 9.37 -17.14 8.76
N SER A 17 9.03 -15.88 8.50
CA SER A 17 9.33 -14.78 9.43
C SER A 17 8.24 -14.59 10.50
N GLU A 18 8.23 -15.41 11.54
CA GLU A 18 7.29 -15.28 12.67
C GLU A 18 7.53 -14.06 13.58
N ASN A 19 8.65 -13.34 13.43
CA ASN A 19 9.00 -12.21 14.29
C ASN A 19 8.41 -10.86 13.80
N ARG A 20 7.11 -10.70 14.04
CA ARG A 20 6.31 -9.48 13.77
C ARG A 20 6.61 -8.32 14.73
N LYS A 21 7.75 -7.65 14.60
CA LYS A 21 7.90 -6.29 15.15
C LYS A 21 8.62 -5.39 14.14
N LYS A 22 7.82 -4.61 13.39
CA LYS A 22 8.25 -3.48 12.53
C LYS A 22 9.08 -3.84 11.30
N ALA A 23 8.50 -4.62 10.39
CA ALA A 23 9.04 -4.73 9.04
C ALA A 23 8.55 -3.53 8.20
N ALA A 24 9.43 -2.55 8.01
CA ALA A 24 9.30 -1.34 7.20
C ALA A 24 9.16 -1.60 5.68
N SER A 25 8.07 -2.20 5.20
CA SER A 25 7.87 -2.49 3.78
C SER A 25 7.63 -1.23 2.94
N ALA A 26 8.03 -1.26 1.68
CA ALA A 26 7.67 -0.22 0.71
C ALA A 26 7.11 -0.86 -0.56
N VAL A 27 6.06 -0.24 -1.09
CA VAL A 27 5.47 -0.57 -2.39
C VAL A 27 5.52 0.68 -3.24
N ASN A 28 6.31 0.65 -4.30
CA ASN A 28 6.32 1.69 -5.32
C ASN A 28 5.43 1.25 -6.48
N VAL A 29 4.61 2.18 -6.96
CA VAL A 29 3.66 1.95 -8.05
C VAL A 29 3.95 3.01 -9.10
N ASN A 30 4.40 2.55 -10.26
CA ASN A 30 4.64 3.36 -11.43
C ASN A 30 3.56 3.06 -12.46
N TYR A 31 3.00 4.12 -13.02
CA TYR A 31 2.04 4.03 -14.09
C TYR A 31 2.52 4.86 -15.26
N GLU A 32 2.59 4.19 -16.39
CA GLU A 32 3.23 4.67 -17.58
C GLU A 32 2.31 4.40 -18.78
N HIS A 33 2.38 5.26 -19.77
CA HIS A 33 1.76 5.07 -21.07
C HIS A 33 2.86 4.65 -22.05
N TRP A 34 2.77 3.42 -22.52
CA TRP A 34 3.78 2.80 -23.39
C TRP A 34 3.34 2.87 -24.83
N THR A 35 4.13 3.54 -25.67
CA THR A 35 3.98 3.49 -27.12
C THR A 35 5.04 2.58 -27.73
N GLU A 36 5.06 2.43 -29.06
CA GLU A 36 6.08 1.64 -29.74
C GLU A 36 7.52 2.12 -29.45
N ASP A 37 7.72 3.43 -29.26
CA ASP A 37 9.04 4.05 -29.20
C ASP A 37 9.44 4.58 -27.82
N HIS A 38 8.49 4.80 -26.91
CA HIS A 38 8.76 5.39 -25.60
C HIS A 38 7.71 5.04 -24.54
N ALA A 39 8.12 5.12 -23.28
CA ALA A 39 7.25 5.07 -22.12
C ALA A 39 7.18 6.44 -21.45
N GLU A 40 5.99 7.01 -21.32
CA GLU A 40 5.77 8.25 -20.57
C GLU A 40 5.27 7.93 -19.16
N ARG A 41 5.94 8.45 -18.12
CA ARG A 41 5.49 8.28 -16.74
C ARG A 41 4.37 9.24 -16.41
N VAL A 42 3.17 8.69 -16.23
CA VAL A 42 1.97 9.44 -15.87
C VAL A 42 1.91 9.69 -14.36
N THR A 43 2.28 8.69 -13.55
CA THR A 43 2.23 8.81 -12.09
C THR A 43 3.21 7.85 -11.43
N GLU A 44 3.80 8.31 -10.34
CA GLU A 44 4.59 7.49 -9.41
C GLU A 44 4.08 7.73 -7.98
N MET A 45 3.93 6.64 -7.22
CA MET A 45 3.63 6.71 -5.81
C MET A 45 4.42 5.66 -5.03
N THR A 46 4.85 6.03 -3.83
CA THR A 46 5.43 5.09 -2.89
C THR A 46 4.54 5.01 -1.66
N ILE A 47 4.28 3.79 -1.23
CA ILE A 47 3.43 3.42 -0.12
C ILE A 47 4.31 2.75 0.93
N PHE A 48 4.22 3.22 2.17
CA PHE A 48 5.11 2.77 3.23
C PHE A 48 4.34 2.08 4.36
N GLY A 49 4.88 0.95 4.80
CA GLY A 49 4.38 0.15 5.91
C GLY A 49 3.16 -0.76 5.68
N PRO A 50 2.73 -1.14 4.45
CA PRO A 50 1.69 -2.16 4.34
C PRO A 50 2.23 -3.54 4.78
N GLU A 51 1.48 -4.31 5.56
CA GLU A 51 1.83 -5.73 5.75
C GLU A 51 1.61 -6.44 4.41
N ILE A 52 2.68 -7.00 3.84
CA ILE A 52 2.65 -7.65 2.53
C ILE A 52 2.55 -9.15 2.76
N ARG A 53 1.54 -9.77 2.14
CA ARG A 53 1.47 -11.23 2.02
C ARG A 53 1.45 -11.61 0.56
N TYR A 54 2.13 -12.70 0.25
CA TYR A 54 2.16 -13.24 -1.09
C TYR A 54 1.67 -14.69 -1.06
N LYS A 55 0.96 -15.10 -2.12
CA LYS A 55 0.60 -16.49 -2.36
C LYS A 55 0.64 -16.82 -3.86
N THR A 56 1.18 -17.97 -4.23
CA THR A 56 1.02 -18.54 -5.57
C THR A 56 -0.03 -19.65 -5.58
N ASN A 57 -0.80 -19.74 -6.67
CA ASN A 57 -1.73 -20.83 -6.91
C ASN A 57 -2.04 -20.97 -8.41
N LEU A 58 -1.99 -22.19 -8.95
CA LEU A 58 -2.46 -22.51 -10.33
C LEU A 58 -1.97 -21.53 -11.41
N GLY A 59 -0.68 -21.19 -11.42
CA GLY A 59 -0.09 -20.26 -12.41
C GLY A 59 -0.35 -18.78 -12.17
N HIS A 60 -1.00 -18.44 -11.06
CA HIS A 60 -1.27 -17.08 -10.63
C HIS A 60 -0.57 -16.75 -9.32
N SER A 61 -0.21 -15.48 -9.20
CA SER A 61 0.39 -14.92 -7.99
C SER A 61 -0.53 -13.85 -7.45
N TYR A 62 -0.68 -13.89 -6.14
CA TYR A 62 -1.56 -13.03 -5.39
C TYR A 62 -0.72 -12.26 -4.37
N ILE A 63 -0.85 -10.94 -4.39
CA ILE A 63 -0.25 -10.05 -3.41
C ILE A 63 -1.38 -9.39 -2.61
N GLN A 64 -1.33 -9.51 -1.31
CA GLN A 64 -2.18 -8.78 -0.39
C GLN A 64 -1.37 -7.70 0.31
N LEU A 65 -1.86 -6.47 0.22
CA LEU A 65 -1.39 -5.34 0.98
C LEU A 65 -2.40 -5.05 2.08
N LYS A 66 -1.99 -5.24 3.32
CA LYS A 66 -2.80 -4.96 4.49
C LYS A 66 -2.39 -3.63 5.13
N PHE A 67 -3.39 -2.79 5.37
CA PHE A 67 -3.29 -1.50 6.03
C PHE A 67 -4.04 -1.53 7.36
N ILE A 68 -3.71 -0.58 8.24
CA ILE A 68 -4.31 -0.51 9.59
C ILE A 68 -5.83 -0.36 9.54
N ASP A 69 -6.35 0.46 8.63
CA ASP A 69 -7.78 0.66 8.36
C ASP A 69 -8.01 1.36 7.01
N GLU A 70 -9.28 1.57 6.67
CA GLU A 70 -9.71 2.23 5.42
C GLU A 70 -9.48 3.74 5.38
N LYS A 71 -9.20 4.37 6.53
CA LYS A 71 -8.90 5.80 6.64
C LYS A 71 -7.43 6.08 6.38
N ASN A 72 -6.59 5.06 6.37
CA ASN A 72 -5.20 5.17 5.97
C ASN A 72 -5.07 5.91 4.62
N ALA A 73 -4.21 6.93 4.60
CA ALA A 73 -4.07 7.80 3.43
C ALA A 73 -3.50 7.04 2.22
N ASP A 74 -2.52 6.17 2.45
CA ASP A 74 -1.88 5.38 1.40
C ASP A 74 -2.84 4.34 0.83
N TYR A 75 -3.65 3.68 1.68
CA TYR A 75 -4.74 2.80 1.24
C TYR A 75 -5.71 3.52 0.31
N ARG A 76 -6.23 4.68 0.73
CA ARG A 76 -7.19 5.45 -0.09
C ARG A 76 -6.58 5.94 -1.38
N ARG A 77 -5.33 6.39 -1.34
CA ARG A 77 -4.58 6.86 -2.51
C ARG A 77 -4.39 5.72 -3.51
N LEU A 78 -3.93 4.55 -3.06
CA LEU A 78 -3.73 3.39 -3.92
C LEU A 78 -5.06 2.85 -4.46
N SER A 79 -6.09 2.72 -3.62
CA SER A 79 -7.41 2.24 -4.03
C SER A 79 -8.05 3.14 -5.10
N TYR A 80 -8.01 4.46 -4.90
CA TYR A 80 -8.48 5.41 -5.90
C TYR A 80 -7.69 5.29 -7.21
N PHE A 81 -6.38 5.14 -7.09
CA PHE A 81 -5.51 5.04 -8.25
C PHE A 81 -5.72 3.76 -9.06
N LEU A 82 -5.85 2.60 -8.40
CA LEU A 82 -6.16 1.34 -9.08
C LEU A 82 -7.52 1.41 -9.80
N SER A 83 -8.50 2.10 -9.22
CA SER A 83 -9.79 2.34 -9.88
C SER A 83 -9.65 3.21 -11.13
N LYS A 84 -8.75 4.21 -11.11
CA LYS A 84 -8.44 5.03 -12.29
C LYS A 84 -7.72 4.22 -13.37
N TYR A 85 -6.78 3.37 -12.97
CA TYR A 85 -6.07 2.47 -13.89
C TYR A 85 -7.03 1.50 -14.56
N GLU A 86 -7.96 0.89 -13.81
CA GLU A 86 -9.00 0.01 -14.36
C GLU A 86 -9.85 0.71 -15.41
N ALA A 87 -10.33 1.92 -15.13
CA ALA A 87 -11.08 2.71 -16.10
C ALA A 87 -10.27 3.04 -17.36
N ASP A 88 -8.95 3.25 -17.23
CA ASP A 88 -8.07 3.52 -18.37
C ASP A 88 -7.78 2.26 -19.20
N MET A 89 -7.67 1.10 -18.55
CA MET A 89 -7.58 -0.20 -19.23
C MET A 89 -8.87 -0.54 -19.99
N ASP A 90 -10.03 -0.23 -19.40
CA ASP A 90 -11.33 -0.40 -20.07
C ASP A 90 -11.43 0.50 -21.32
N ASP A 91 -10.98 1.76 -21.23
CA ASP A 91 -10.90 2.67 -22.38
C ASP A 91 -9.94 2.15 -23.46
N TYR A 92 -8.75 1.70 -23.07
CA TYR A 92 -7.79 1.08 -23.98
C TYR A 92 -8.37 -0.15 -24.69
N ALA A 93 -9.07 -1.02 -23.98
CA ALA A 93 -9.69 -2.21 -24.56
C ALA A 93 -10.86 -1.88 -25.51
N ALA A 94 -11.55 -0.76 -25.30
CA ALA A 94 -12.69 -0.34 -26.12
C ALA A 94 -12.30 0.55 -27.32
N ASN A 95 -11.14 1.21 -27.27
CA ASN A 95 -10.72 2.20 -28.25
C ASN A 95 -9.64 1.65 -29.19
N GLU A 96 -10.05 1.16 -30.36
CA GLU A 96 -9.14 0.60 -31.38
C GLU A 96 -8.13 1.63 -31.95
N GLU A 97 -8.39 2.94 -31.79
CA GLU A 97 -7.48 4.00 -32.25
C GLU A 97 -6.40 4.35 -31.23
N ARG A 98 -6.53 3.87 -29.98
CA ARG A 98 -5.55 4.15 -28.93
C ARG A 98 -4.26 3.36 -29.19
N LYS A 99 -3.13 4.08 -29.19
CA LYS A 99 -1.82 3.51 -29.54
C LYS A 99 -0.86 3.38 -28.36
N ASP A 100 -1.21 3.99 -27.23
CA ASP A 100 -0.49 3.86 -25.97
C ASP A 100 -1.13 2.77 -25.11
N PHE A 101 -0.31 1.86 -24.59
CA PHE A 101 -0.70 0.84 -23.64
C PHE A 101 -0.53 1.36 -22.21
N PRO A 102 -1.59 1.37 -21.39
CA PRO A 102 -1.47 1.72 -19.98
C PRO A 102 -0.79 0.60 -19.18
N ALA A 103 0.47 0.82 -18.84
CA ALA A 103 1.28 -0.11 -18.08
C ALA A 103 1.29 0.27 -16.59
N LEU A 104 0.89 -0.69 -15.74
CA LEU A 104 1.04 -0.59 -14.29
C LEU A 104 2.18 -1.49 -13.82
N ILE A 105 3.19 -0.88 -13.20
CA ILE A 105 4.38 -1.53 -12.67
C ILE A 105 4.37 -1.37 -11.16
N ILE A 106 4.35 -2.49 -10.44
CA ILE A 106 4.34 -2.52 -8.98
C ILE A 106 5.64 -3.12 -8.50
N THR A 107 6.45 -2.30 -7.84
CA THR A 107 7.72 -2.70 -7.23
C THR A 107 7.53 -2.87 -5.73
N ILE A 108 7.77 -4.06 -5.24
CA ILE A 108 7.66 -4.42 -3.83
C ILE A 108 9.05 -4.61 -3.27
N VAL A 109 9.39 -3.82 -2.25
CA VAL A 109 10.63 -3.94 -1.50
C VAL A 109 10.30 -4.59 -0.15
N PRO A 110 10.50 -5.91 -0.01
CA PRO A 110 10.34 -6.57 1.27
C PRO A 110 11.49 -6.21 2.20
N THR A 111 11.19 -6.01 3.48
CA THR A 111 12.21 -5.76 4.50
C THR A 111 13.00 -6.98 4.93
N TYR A 112 12.51 -8.18 4.63
CA TYR A 112 13.14 -9.43 5.07
C TYR A 112 14.54 -9.63 4.52
N TYR A 113 14.82 -9.02 3.37
CA TYR A 113 16.14 -9.04 2.76
C TYR A 113 16.95 -7.77 3.04
N GLU A 114 16.58 -6.97 4.04
CA GLU A 114 17.13 -5.61 4.22
C GLU A 114 16.97 -4.76 2.95
N GLY A 115 16.00 -5.10 2.09
CA GLY A 115 15.79 -4.55 0.76
C GLY A 115 16.87 -4.88 -0.28
N ARG A 116 17.71 -5.90 -0.05
CA ARG A 116 18.65 -6.44 -1.05
C ARG A 116 17.98 -7.04 -2.28
N TYR A 117 16.68 -7.34 -2.20
CA TYR A 117 15.90 -7.78 -3.35
C TYR A 117 14.63 -6.97 -3.42
N TYR A 118 14.19 -6.71 -4.65
CA TYR A 118 12.86 -6.18 -4.93
C TYR A 118 12.16 -7.06 -5.96
N MET A 119 10.83 -7.09 -5.86
CA MET A 119 9.97 -7.81 -6.76
C MET A 119 9.21 -6.80 -7.62
N THR A 120 9.42 -6.85 -8.93
CA THR A 120 8.64 -6.07 -9.89
C THR A 120 7.53 -6.94 -10.45
N CYS A 121 6.31 -6.41 -10.43
CA CYS A 121 5.11 -7.04 -10.94
C CYS A 121 4.54 -6.13 -12.05
N VAL A 122 4.25 -6.70 -13.21
CA VAL A 122 3.62 -6.00 -14.33
C VAL A 122 2.31 -6.69 -14.72
N ASN A 123 1.51 -6.10 -15.60
CA ASN A 123 0.30 -6.74 -16.15
C ASN A 123 -0.67 -7.25 -15.05
N LEU A 124 -1.15 -6.32 -14.22
CA LEU A 124 -2.19 -6.62 -13.22
C LEU A 124 -3.43 -7.17 -13.91
N LEU A 125 -3.88 -8.36 -13.51
CA LEU A 125 -5.07 -9.00 -14.08
C LEU A 125 -6.35 -8.46 -13.45
N MET A 126 -6.34 -8.35 -12.12
CA MET A 126 -7.45 -7.84 -11.35
C MET A 126 -6.96 -7.38 -9.99
N PHE A 127 -7.72 -6.48 -9.38
CA PHE A 127 -7.57 -6.16 -7.97
C PHE A 127 -8.90 -6.18 -7.25
N ARG A 128 -8.84 -6.26 -5.93
CA ARG A 128 -9.99 -6.12 -5.06
C ARG A 128 -9.61 -5.36 -3.82
N THR A 129 -10.52 -4.52 -3.34
CA THR A 129 -10.41 -3.88 -2.03
C THR A 129 -11.48 -4.40 -1.08
N TYR A 130 -11.13 -4.68 0.17
CA TYR A 130 -12.10 -5.04 1.21
C TYR A 130 -11.58 -4.67 2.61
N LYS A 131 -12.43 -4.80 3.63
CA LYS A 131 -12.06 -4.58 5.03
C LYS A 131 -12.66 -5.64 5.94
N ASP A 132 -11.99 -5.88 7.06
CA ASP A 132 -12.50 -6.68 8.18
C ASP A 132 -12.11 -6.03 9.51
N ASP A 133 -12.42 -6.68 10.63
CA ASP A 133 -12.15 -6.18 11.98
C ASP A 133 -10.65 -5.99 12.29
N THR A 134 -9.77 -6.47 11.41
CA THR A 134 -8.32 -6.48 11.60
C THR A 134 -7.57 -5.57 10.63
N GLY A 135 -8.23 -4.98 9.64
CA GLY A 135 -7.64 -3.98 8.74
C GLY A 135 -8.37 -3.75 7.43
N ALA A 136 -7.74 -2.94 6.56
CA ALA A 136 -8.17 -2.74 5.18
C ALA A 136 -7.16 -3.39 4.22
N TYR A 137 -7.67 -3.94 3.13
CA TYR A 137 -6.91 -4.82 2.24
C TYR A 137 -7.03 -4.39 0.79
N ILE A 138 -5.92 -4.51 0.08
CA ILE A 138 -5.85 -4.47 -1.37
C ILE A 138 -5.24 -5.79 -1.83
N GLU A 139 -6.00 -6.55 -2.60
CA GLU A 139 -5.59 -7.80 -3.25
C GLU A 139 -5.24 -7.50 -4.70
N LEU A 140 -4.09 -7.97 -5.15
CA LEU A 140 -3.59 -7.82 -6.51
C LEU A 140 -3.32 -9.21 -7.09
N LEU A 141 -3.87 -9.50 -8.26
CA LEU A 141 -3.70 -10.78 -8.95
C LEU A 141 -2.92 -10.59 -10.25
N PHE A 142 -1.99 -11.49 -10.50
CA PHE A 142 -1.10 -11.49 -11.65
C PHE A 142 -0.90 -12.91 -12.17
N GLU A 143 -0.48 -13.05 -13.44
CA GLU A 143 0.11 -14.31 -13.92
C GLU A 143 1.52 -14.48 -13.35
N ASN A 144 1.94 -15.71 -13.04
CA ASN A 144 3.28 -15.97 -12.46
C ASN A 144 4.43 -15.44 -13.33
N LYS A 145 4.25 -15.41 -14.66
CA LYS A 145 5.27 -14.90 -15.60
C LYS A 145 5.44 -13.38 -15.57
N SER A 146 4.53 -12.66 -14.91
CA SER A 146 4.57 -11.19 -14.81
C SER A 146 5.43 -10.68 -13.66
N PHE A 147 6.20 -11.57 -13.02
CA PHE A 147 7.06 -11.26 -11.89
C PHE A 147 8.52 -11.30 -12.32
N THR A 148 9.29 -10.38 -11.77
CA THR A 148 10.75 -10.43 -11.82
C THR A 148 11.29 -10.06 -10.45
N ILE A 149 12.19 -10.89 -9.93
CA ILE A 149 12.93 -10.57 -8.71
C ILE A 149 14.33 -10.16 -9.14
N ASN A 150 14.75 -9.01 -8.64
CA ASN A 150 16.05 -8.45 -8.95
C ASN A 150 16.83 -8.22 -7.65
N GLU A 151 18.12 -8.51 -7.70
CA GLU A 151 19.06 -8.10 -6.67
C GLU A 151 19.25 -6.58 -6.74
N THR A 152 19.42 -5.99 -5.58
CA THR A 152 19.45 -4.55 -5.38
C THR A 152 20.89 -4.09 -5.34
N ASP A 153 21.53 -4.08 -6.51
CA ASP A 153 22.84 -3.42 -6.66
C ASP A 153 22.71 -1.89 -6.73
N GLN A 154 21.47 -1.36 -6.83
CA GLN A 154 21.19 0.01 -7.29
C GLN A 154 20.07 0.79 -6.58
N ILE A 155 19.41 0.25 -5.53
CA ILE A 155 18.44 1.05 -4.76
C ILE A 155 19.14 1.55 -3.49
N ASP A 156 19.15 2.87 -3.28
CA ASP A 156 19.65 3.47 -2.04
C ASP A 156 18.69 3.17 -0.89
N LEU A 157 18.88 1.99 -0.30
CA LEU A 157 18.16 1.51 0.87
C LEU A 157 18.31 2.44 2.06
N SER A 158 19.40 3.21 2.14
CA SER A 158 19.59 4.18 3.21
C SER A 158 18.61 5.35 3.07
N ALA A 159 18.39 5.83 1.84
CA ALA A 159 17.40 6.87 1.54
C ALA A 159 15.98 6.37 1.77
N ILE A 160 15.64 5.14 1.33
CA ILE A 160 14.33 4.53 1.57
C ILE A 160 14.09 4.35 3.08
N ASN A 161 15.05 3.77 3.81
CA ASN A 161 14.91 3.55 5.25
C ASN A 161 14.85 4.86 6.04
N GLN A 162 15.59 5.89 5.66
CA GLN A 162 15.47 7.22 6.27
C GLN A 162 14.11 7.85 6.01
N GLN A 163 13.55 7.68 4.81
CA GLN A 163 12.25 8.20 4.45
C GLN A 163 11.13 7.45 5.18
N ILE A 164 11.22 6.12 5.28
CA ILE A 164 10.32 5.31 6.10
C ILE A 164 10.38 5.74 7.56
N LYS A 165 11.58 5.92 8.12
CA LYS A 165 11.73 6.35 9.51
C LYS A 165 11.09 7.73 9.76
N LYS A 166 11.29 8.69 8.85
CA LYS A 166 10.63 10.01 8.91
C LYS A 166 9.11 9.89 8.82
N GLU A 167 8.60 9.00 7.98
CA GLU A 167 7.16 8.77 7.87
C GLU A 167 6.57 8.01 9.07
N GLU A 168 7.29 7.06 9.67
CA GLU A 168 6.88 6.42 10.92
C GLU A 168 6.84 7.43 12.07
N GLU A 169 7.84 8.31 12.16
CA GLU A 169 7.87 9.41 13.14
C GLU A 169 6.72 10.40 12.90
N ALA A 170 6.42 10.74 11.64
CA ALA A 170 5.28 11.57 11.29
C ALA A 170 3.94 10.88 11.59
N LYS A 171 3.79 9.58 11.27
CA LYS A 171 2.60 8.78 11.59
C LYS A 171 2.37 8.73 13.09
N ALA A 172 3.41 8.47 13.89
CA ALA A 172 3.32 8.49 15.35
C ALA A 172 2.91 9.88 15.88
N TYR A 173 3.45 10.95 15.32
CA TYR A 173 3.09 12.32 15.68
C TYR A 173 1.61 12.63 15.36
N PHE A 174 1.13 12.27 14.17
CA PHE A 174 -0.25 12.50 13.77
C PHE A 174 -1.24 11.63 14.55
N GLU A 175 -0.89 10.38 14.84
CA GLU A 175 -1.71 9.48 15.66
C GLU A 175 -1.83 9.99 17.10
N GLN A 176 -0.73 10.46 17.68
CA GLN A 176 -0.76 11.11 18.99
C GLN A 176 -1.66 12.35 18.99
N LYS A 177 -1.49 13.25 18.01
CA LYS A 177 -2.35 14.44 17.80
C LYS A 177 -3.84 14.10 17.68
N TYR A 178 -4.17 13.05 16.94
CA TYR A 178 -5.55 12.60 16.76
C TYR A 178 -6.17 12.13 18.07
N TRP A 179 -5.42 11.37 18.88
CA TRP A 179 -5.89 10.93 20.20
C TRP A 179 -6.03 12.09 21.19
N GLU A 180 -5.09 13.05 21.18
CA GLU A 180 -5.19 14.28 21.97
C GLU A 180 -6.44 15.10 21.62
N GLU A 181 -6.76 15.27 20.33
CA GLU A 181 -7.99 15.96 19.89
C GLU A 181 -9.26 15.19 20.28
N LYS A 182 -9.25 13.86 20.15
CA LYS A 182 -10.36 12.98 20.56
C LYS A 182 -10.66 13.10 22.05
N GLU A 183 -9.63 13.10 22.90
CA GLU A 183 -9.81 13.29 24.35
C GLU A 183 -10.32 14.70 24.67
N TYR A 184 -9.79 15.72 24.00
CA TYR A 184 -10.25 17.10 24.19
C TYR A 184 -11.72 17.30 23.78
N GLU A 185 -12.17 16.68 22.68
CA GLU A 185 -13.57 16.71 22.28
C GLU A 185 -14.47 15.99 23.28
N LYS A 186 -14.04 14.83 23.78
CA LYS A 186 -14.77 14.08 24.80
C LYS A 186 -14.96 14.90 26.08
N GLU A 187 -13.90 15.55 26.57
CA GLU A 187 -14.01 16.45 27.74
C GLU A 187 -14.98 17.62 27.50
N ARG A 188 -14.99 18.21 26.30
CA ARG A 188 -15.95 19.28 25.97
C ARG A 188 -17.38 18.78 25.94
N GLU A 189 -17.63 17.59 25.38
CA GLU A 189 -18.97 17.00 25.36
C GLU A 189 -19.48 16.68 26.76
N GLU A 190 -18.60 16.13 27.62
CA GLU A 190 -18.92 15.88 29.03
C GLU A 190 -19.25 17.18 29.78
N LYS A 191 -18.44 18.24 29.62
CA LYS A 191 -18.73 19.57 30.18
C LYS A 191 -20.05 20.15 29.66
N ARG A 192 -20.35 19.99 28.37
CA ARG A 192 -21.63 20.43 27.77
C ARG A 192 -22.81 19.63 28.33
N ALA A 193 -22.65 18.33 28.54
CA ALA A 193 -23.67 17.46 29.13
C ALA A 193 -23.94 17.82 30.59
N GLU A 194 -22.91 18.11 31.39
CA GLU A 194 -23.07 18.60 32.76
C GLU A 194 -23.79 19.95 32.82
N LEU A 195 -23.40 20.91 31.96
CA LEU A 195 -24.07 22.20 31.84
C LEU A 195 -25.56 22.05 31.46
N ARG A 196 -25.90 21.12 30.56
CA ARG A 196 -27.28 20.80 30.21
C ARG A 196 -28.06 20.22 31.39
N LYS A 197 -27.48 19.27 32.14
CA LYS A 197 -28.08 18.71 33.36
C LYS A 197 -28.30 19.77 34.43
N LYS A 198 -27.36 20.70 34.61
CA LYS A 198 -27.45 21.80 35.59
C LYS A 198 -28.57 22.79 35.22
N LYS A 199 -28.65 23.20 33.95
CA LYS A 199 -29.73 24.08 33.46
C LYS A 199 -31.12 23.44 33.53
N GLN A 200 -31.23 22.12 33.33
CA GLN A 200 -32.50 21.40 33.52
C GLN A 200 -32.93 21.38 35.00
N LYS A 201 -32.00 21.16 35.93
CA LYS A 201 -32.28 21.24 37.38
C LYS A 201 -32.71 22.63 37.83
N GLU A 202 -32.16 23.69 37.24
CA GLU A 202 -32.54 25.08 37.55
C GLU A 202 -33.91 25.48 36.97
N ARG A 203 -34.35 24.87 35.86
CA ARG A 203 -35.67 25.13 35.24
C ARG A 203 -36.82 24.31 35.83
N GLY A 204 -36.51 23.28 36.64
CA GLY A 204 -37.49 22.44 37.34
C GLY A 204 -37.78 22.87 38.78
N ARG A 205 -37.26 24.02 39.21
CA ARG A 205 -37.58 24.73 40.45
C ARG A 205 -38.34 26.00 40.12
#